data_AF-A0A520B809-F1
#
_entry.id   AF-A0A520B809-F1
#
_cell.length_a   1.000
_cell.length_b   1.000
_cell.length_c   1.000
_cell.angle_alpha   90.00
_cell.angle_beta   90.00
_cell.angle_gamma   90.00
#
_symmetry.space_group_name_H-M   'P 1'
#
loop_
_entity.id
_entity.type
_entity.pdbx_description
1 polymer ?
#
loop_
_entity_poly.entity_id
_entity_poly.type
_entity_poly.pdbx_seq_one_letter_code
_entity_poly.pdbx_strand_id
1 'polypeptide(L)'
;MEDELLLRENKDRFVLLPIKYPAIWEMYKKSEASFWTAEEIDLSDDQKHWDNLNSGERHFISHILAFFSASDGIVNENLAVNFMSEVQLPEARCFYGFQIMMENIHAETYALLIDTYIKDPEEKDRLFHAIDTVPAVKRKAEWA
;
A
#
# COMPACT_ATOMS: atom_id res chain seq x y z
N MET A 1 7.33 24.12 14.90
CA MET A 1 6.22 23.15 15.00
C MET A 1 4.90 23.84 15.35
N GLU A 2 4.83 24.74 16.35
CA GLU A 2 3.55 25.41 16.70
C GLU A 2 2.95 26.27 15.58
N ASP A 3 3.76 26.78 14.65
CA ASP A 3 3.30 27.58 13.51
C ASP A 3 2.91 26.75 12.26
N GLU A 4 3.22 25.46 12.25
CA GLU A 4 2.94 24.61 11.08
C GLU A 4 1.47 24.23 11.02
N LEU A 5 0.78 24.70 9.98
CA LEU A 5 -0.67 24.57 9.84
C LEU A 5 -1.18 23.12 9.92
N LEU A 6 -0.40 22.18 9.35
CA LEU A 6 -0.74 20.76 9.32
C LEU A 6 -0.55 20.08 10.69
N LEU A 7 0.35 20.60 11.53
CA LEU A 7 0.86 19.89 12.73
C LEU A 7 0.40 20.54 14.03
N ARG A 8 0.04 21.83 14.00
CA ARG A 8 -0.44 22.54 15.19
C ARG A 8 -1.76 21.96 15.69
N GLU A 9 -1.93 21.96 17.01
CA GLU A 9 -3.13 21.41 17.65
C GLU A 9 -4.40 22.05 17.07
N ASN A 10 -5.34 21.20 16.63
CA ASN A 10 -6.63 21.62 16.10
C ASN A 10 -7.75 21.00 16.93
N LYS A 11 -8.43 21.83 17.74
CA LYS A 11 -9.56 21.39 18.57
C LYS A 11 -10.76 20.92 17.74
N ASP A 12 -10.85 21.37 16.48
CA ASP A 12 -11.90 20.98 15.54
C ASP A 12 -11.47 19.78 14.67
N ARG A 13 -10.37 19.07 14.97
CA ARG A 13 -9.88 17.95 14.13
C ARG A 13 -10.88 16.79 13.97
N PHE A 14 -11.91 16.75 14.80
CA PHE A 14 -12.99 15.76 14.76
C PHE A 14 -14.26 16.28 14.07
N VAL A 15 -14.27 17.54 13.64
CA VAL A 15 -15.41 18.20 12.99
C VAL A 15 -15.04 18.48 11.54
N LEU A 16 -15.69 17.79 10.61
CA LEU A 16 -15.35 17.89 9.19
C LEU A 16 -15.89 19.16 8.52
N LEU A 17 -17.07 19.64 8.93
CA LEU A 17 -17.74 20.76 8.29
C LEU A 17 -17.64 22.05 9.13
N PRO A 18 -17.47 23.22 8.50
CA PRO A 18 -17.29 23.43 7.05
C PRO A 18 -15.88 23.03 6.58
N ILE A 19 -15.78 22.57 5.32
CA ILE A 19 -14.48 22.28 4.68
C ILE A 19 -13.66 23.57 4.61
N LYS A 20 -12.46 23.54 5.22
CA LYS A 20 -11.53 24.68 5.26
C LYS A 20 -10.50 24.59 4.13
N TYR A 21 -10.17 23.39 3.67
CA TYR A 21 -9.16 23.15 2.63
C TYR A 21 -9.73 22.36 1.43
N PRO A 22 -10.41 23.03 0.48
CA PRO A 22 -11.04 22.37 -0.65
C PRO A 22 -10.07 21.56 -1.52
N ALA A 23 -8.84 22.04 -1.75
CA ALA A 23 -7.87 21.31 -2.55
C ALA A 23 -7.47 19.95 -1.94
N ILE A 24 -7.35 19.87 -0.60
CA ILE A 24 -7.07 18.61 0.10
C ILE A 24 -8.29 17.70 0.03
N TRP A 25 -9.47 18.27 0.26
CA TRP A 25 -10.73 17.54 0.18
C TRP A 25 -10.98 16.95 -1.21
N GLU A 26 -10.66 17.69 -2.27
CA GLU A 26 -10.74 17.22 -3.65
C GLU A 26 -9.80 16.03 -3.91
N MET A 27 -8.60 16.01 -3.33
CA MET A 27 -7.73 14.84 -3.41
C MET A 27 -8.36 13.63 -2.73
N TYR A 28 -8.95 13.81 -1.54
CA TYR A 28 -9.66 12.75 -0.85
C TYR A 28 -10.82 12.22 -1.70
N LYS A 29 -11.65 13.10 -2.27
CA LYS A 29 -12.76 12.70 -3.14
C LYS A 29 -12.30 12.00 -4.42
N LYS A 30 -11.14 12.37 -4.97
CA LYS A 30 -10.54 11.66 -6.12
C LYS A 30 -10.09 10.26 -5.74
N SER A 31 -9.43 10.09 -4.60
CA SER A 31 -9.06 8.76 -4.08
C SER A 31 -10.30 7.91 -3.81
N GLU A 32 -11.32 8.48 -3.15
CA GLU A 32 -12.60 7.80 -2.88
C GLU A 32 -13.30 7.36 -4.17
N ALA A 33 -13.31 8.21 -5.20
CA ALA A 33 -13.89 7.87 -6.51
C ALA A 33 -13.08 6.81 -7.29
N SER A 34 -11.87 6.49 -6.83
CA SER A 34 -10.97 5.50 -7.44
C SER A 34 -10.91 4.20 -6.62
N PHE A 35 -11.88 3.97 -5.74
CA PHE A 35 -12.00 2.72 -4.98
C PHE A 35 -12.14 1.51 -5.92
N TRP A 36 -11.48 0.43 -5.55
CA TRP A 36 -11.57 -0.89 -6.19
C TRP A 36 -11.28 -1.96 -5.13
N THR A 37 -11.70 -3.20 -5.37
CA THR A 37 -11.37 -4.36 -4.52
C THR A 37 -10.56 -5.41 -5.28
N ALA A 38 -9.82 -6.24 -4.54
CA ALA A 38 -8.97 -7.27 -5.14
C ALA A 38 -9.77 -8.28 -5.99
N GLU A 39 -11.03 -8.54 -5.64
CA GLU A 39 -11.94 -9.43 -6.38
C GLU A 39 -12.35 -8.90 -7.76
N GLU A 40 -12.18 -7.61 -8.03
CA GLU A 40 -12.42 -7.04 -9.36
C GLU A 40 -11.36 -7.47 -10.39
N ILE A 41 -10.24 -8.02 -9.93
CA ILE A 41 -9.13 -8.49 -10.78
C ILE A 41 -9.33 -9.97 -11.11
N ASP A 42 -9.66 -10.25 -12.37
CA ASP A 42 -9.75 -11.63 -12.87
C ASP A 42 -8.35 -12.19 -13.21
N LEU A 43 -7.90 -13.14 -12.40
CA LEU A 43 -6.61 -13.84 -12.56
C LEU A 43 -6.75 -15.22 -13.21
N SER A 44 -7.94 -15.61 -13.67
CA SER A 44 -8.24 -16.99 -14.09
C SER A 44 -7.38 -17.50 -15.25
N ASP A 45 -6.99 -16.62 -16.17
CA ASP A 45 -6.15 -16.98 -17.33
C ASP A 45 -4.65 -16.76 -17.11
N ASP A 46 -4.26 -16.06 -16.04
CA ASP A 46 -2.87 -15.61 -15.86
C ASP A 46 -1.88 -16.76 -15.60
N GLN A 47 -2.33 -17.86 -15.00
CA GLN A 47 -1.47 -19.03 -14.81
C GLN A 47 -0.91 -19.53 -16.15
N LYS A 48 -1.73 -19.49 -17.21
CA LYS A 48 -1.29 -19.93 -18.55
C LYS A 48 -0.22 -19.00 -19.11
N HIS A 49 -0.32 -17.69 -18.85
CA HIS A 49 0.70 -16.73 -19.25
C HIS A 49 1.99 -16.93 -18.45
N TRP A 50 1.87 -17.12 -17.13
CA TRP A 50 3.00 -17.37 -16.23
C TRP A 50 3.83 -18.61 -16.65
N ASP A 51 3.15 -19.69 -17.03
CA ASP A 51 3.81 -20.93 -17.46
C ASP A 51 4.58 -20.74 -18.78
N ASN A 52 4.14 -19.82 -19.64
CA ASN A 52 4.77 -19.50 -20.93
C ASN A 52 5.98 -18.55 -20.81
N LEU A 53 6.19 -17.92 -19.65
CA LEU A 53 7.34 -17.07 -19.43
C LEU A 53 8.65 -17.87 -19.38
N ASN A 54 9.77 -17.22 -19.66
CA ASN A 54 11.07 -17.81 -19.39
C ASN A 54 11.46 -17.68 -17.90
N SER A 55 12.53 -18.36 -17.49
CA SER A 55 12.97 -18.35 -16.09
C SER A 55 13.40 -16.96 -15.59
N GLY A 56 13.99 -16.14 -16.45
CA GLY A 56 14.39 -14.77 -16.12
C GLY A 56 13.20 -13.85 -15.90
N GLU A 57 12.17 -13.95 -16.74
CA GLU A 57 10.92 -13.20 -16.61
C GLU A 57 10.17 -13.56 -15.33
N ARG A 58 10.02 -14.87 -15.04
CA ARG A 58 9.41 -15.33 -13.79
C ARG A 58 10.19 -14.86 -12.57
N HIS A 59 11.53 -14.97 -12.62
CA HIS A 59 12.39 -14.50 -11.53
C HIS A 59 12.20 -12.99 -11.29
N PHE A 60 12.17 -12.19 -12.35
CA PHE A 60 11.99 -10.75 -12.26
C PHE A 60 10.63 -10.37 -11.66
N ILE A 61 9.55 -10.94 -12.19
CA ILE A 61 8.19 -10.65 -11.73
C ILE A 61 7.99 -11.12 -10.28
N SER A 62 8.44 -12.34 -9.93
CA SER A 62 8.28 -12.84 -8.55
C SER A 62 8.97 -11.96 -7.52
N HIS A 63 10.17 -11.44 -7.83
CA HIS A 63 10.91 -10.57 -6.92
C HIS A 63 10.30 -9.17 -6.83
N ILE A 64 9.67 -8.67 -7.90
CA ILE A 64 8.90 -7.42 -7.87
C ILE A 64 7.66 -7.57 -6.99
N LEU A 65 6.92 -8.68 -7.13
CA LEU A 65 5.73 -8.93 -6.31
C LEU A 65 6.10 -9.05 -4.82
N ALA A 66 7.18 -9.78 -4.52
CA ALA A 66 7.74 -9.85 -3.17
C ALA A 66 8.10 -8.47 -2.60
N PHE A 67 8.73 -7.61 -3.41
CA PHE A 67 9.06 -6.24 -3.00
C PHE A 67 7.80 -5.44 -2.65
N PHE A 68 6.78 -5.45 -3.51
CA PHE A 68 5.57 -4.67 -3.29
C PHE A 68 4.76 -5.18 -2.09
N SER A 69 4.58 -6.51 -1.97
CA SER A 69 3.87 -7.12 -0.84
C SER A 69 4.48 -6.73 0.51
N ALA A 70 5.81 -6.64 0.60
CA ALA A 70 6.50 -6.17 1.80
C ALA A 70 6.41 -4.65 1.99
N SER A 71 6.50 -3.87 0.91
CA SER A 71 6.60 -2.41 0.98
C SER A 71 5.30 -1.74 1.40
N ASP A 72 4.14 -2.27 1.00
CA ASP A 72 2.85 -1.69 1.38
C ASP A 72 2.64 -1.75 2.90
N GLY A 73 3.14 -2.81 3.56
CA GLY A 73 3.13 -2.91 5.02
C GLY A 73 3.94 -1.80 5.71
N ILE A 74 5.11 -1.46 5.18
CA ILE A 74 5.99 -0.39 5.70
C ILE A 74 5.32 0.97 5.53
N VAL A 75 4.73 1.22 4.35
CA VAL A 75 3.99 2.47 4.09
C VAL A 75 2.80 2.60 5.03
N ASN A 76 2.05 1.52 5.24
CA ASN A 76 0.88 1.49 6.11
C ASN A 76 1.25 1.78 7.57
N GLU A 77 2.34 1.19 8.08
CA GLU A 77 2.85 1.48 9.42
C GLU A 77 3.17 2.97 9.59
N ASN A 78 3.89 3.58 8.64
CA ASN A 78 4.18 5.01 8.69
C ASN A 78 2.92 5.89 8.61
N LEU A 79 1.97 5.54 7.75
CA LEU A 79 0.71 6.29 7.64
C LEU A 79 -0.09 6.24 8.93
N ALA A 80 -0.22 5.05 9.54
CA ALA A 80 -1.03 4.82 10.72
C ALA A 80 -0.38 5.38 12.00
N VAL A 81 0.93 5.18 12.18
CA VAL A 81 1.64 5.53 13.42
C VAL A 81 2.15 6.97 13.40
N ASN A 82 2.64 7.45 12.25
CA ASN A 82 3.27 8.77 12.14
C ASN A 82 2.31 9.79 11.52
N PHE A 83 1.99 9.68 10.22
CA PHE A 83 1.27 10.77 9.53
C PHE A 83 -0.14 11.01 10.10
N MET A 84 -0.87 9.95 10.42
CA MET A 84 -2.19 10.06 11.05
C MET A 84 -2.14 10.54 12.51
N SER A 85 -1.00 10.43 13.19
CA SER A 85 -0.86 10.96 14.56
C SER A 85 -0.47 12.43 14.56
N GLU A 86 0.41 12.83 13.62
CA GLU A 86 0.95 14.18 13.51
C GLU A 86 -0.02 15.16 12.84
N VAL A 87 -0.68 14.78 11.75
CA VAL A 87 -1.52 15.70 10.96
C VAL A 87 -2.87 15.97 11.63
N GLN A 88 -3.17 17.26 11.84
CA GLN A 88 -4.33 17.72 12.62
C GLN A 88 -5.50 18.23 11.74
N LEU A 89 -5.33 18.34 10.42
CA LEU A 89 -6.41 18.78 9.52
C LEU A 89 -7.39 17.62 9.23
N PRO A 90 -8.71 17.80 9.44
CA PRO A 90 -9.68 16.73 9.23
C PRO A 90 -9.71 16.23 7.77
N GLU A 91 -9.58 17.13 6.78
CA GLU A 91 -9.57 16.75 5.36
C GLU A 91 -8.38 15.86 4.98
N ALA A 92 -7.19 16.17 5.52
CA ALA A 92 -5.99 15.38 5.30
C ALA A 92 -6.06 14.02 6.02
N ARG A 93 -6.67 13.98 7.21
CA ARG A 93 -6.91 12.74 7.94
C ARG A 93 -7.91 11.83 7.22
N CYS A 94 -8.94 12.39 6.56
CA CYS A 94 -9.82 11.62 5.67
C CYS A 94 -9.03 11.02 4.50
N PHE A 95 -8.13 11.78 3.87
CA PHE A 95 -7.25 11.27 2.82
C PHE A 95 -6.39 10.09 3.31
N TYR A 96 -5.66 10.27 4.41
CA TYR A 96 -4.79 9.21 4.94
C TYR A 96 -5.57 7.99 5.42
N GLY A 97 -6.75 8.17 6.04
CA GLY A 97 -7.61 7.06 6.40
C GLY A 97 -8.02 6.22 5.19
N PHE A 98 -8.36 6.89 4.07
CA PHE A 98 -8.66 6.19 2.82
C PHE A 98 -7.41 5.55 2.19
N GLN A 99 -6.26 6.23 2.25
CA GLN A 99 -5.00 5.68 1.74
C GLN A 99 -4.62 4.40 2.49
N ILE A 100 -4.67 4.40 3.83
CA ILE A 100 -4.40 3.20 4.66
C ILE A 100 -5.28 2.02 4.23
N MET A 101 -6.57 2.27 4.00
CA MET A 101 -7.48 1.25 3.53
C MET A 101 -7.10 0.73 2.14
N MET A 102 -6.74 1.60 1.20
CA MET A 102 -6.27 1.19 -0.12
C MET A 102 -4.93 0.44 -0.08
N GLU A 103 -3.98 0.80 0.78
CA GLU A 103 -2.73 0.05 0.94
C GLU A 103 -2.98 -1.38 1.44
N ASN A 104 -4.04 -1.61 2.24
CA ASN A 104 -4.43 -2.98 2.61
C ASN A 104 -4.93 -3.78 1.40
N ILE A 105 -5.69 -3.15 0.51
CA ILE A 105 -6.17 -3.77 -0.73
C ILE A 105 -5.00 -4.05 -1.69
N HIS A 106 -4.01 -3.15 -1.75
CA HIS A 106 -2.79 -3.37 -2.50
C HIS A 106 -2.03 -4.60 -1.97
N ALA A 107 -1.82 -4.66 -0.65
CA ALA A 107 -1.14 -5.78 0.00
C ALA A 107 -1.87 -7.13 -0.25
N GLU A 108 -3.19 -7.14 -0.16
CA GLU A 108 -4.03 -8.30 -0.51
C GLU A 108 -3.85 -8.70 -1.98
N THR A 109 -3.89 -7.73 -2.89
CA THR A 109 -3.74 -7.98 -4.33
C THR A 109 -2.39 -8.61 -4.65
N TYR A 110 -1.29 -8.09 -4.10
CA TYR A 110 0.03 -8.69 -4.30
C TYR A 110 0.13 -10.09 -3.69
N ALA A 111 -0.50 -10.32 -2.53
CA ALA A 111 -0.55 -11.64 -1.93
C ALA A 111 -1.31 -12.64 -2.81
N LEU A 112 -2.44 -12.25 -3.40
CA LEU A 112 -3.20 -13.07 -4.34
C LEU A 112 -2.41 -13.36 -5.63
N LEU A 113 -1.67 -12.38 -6.15
CA LEU A 113 -0.81 -12.58 -7.32
C LEU A 113 0.30 -13.61 -7.03
N ILE A 114 0.97 -13.49 -5.88
CA ILE A 114 1.98 -14.48 -5.44
C ILE A 114 1.33 -15.86 -5.27
N ASP A 115 0.17 -15.94 -4.62
CA ASP A 115 -0.55 -17.21 -4.40
C ASP A 115 -0.98 -17.86 -5.73
N THR A 116 -1.40 -17.03 -6.68
CA THR A 116 -1.80 -17.44 -8.02
C THR A 116 -0.59 -17.99 -8.78
N TYR A 117 0.53 -17.27 -8.86
CA TYR A 117 1.64 -17.63 -9.76
C TYR A 117 2.61 -18.65 -9.16
N ILE A 118 2.81 -18.63 -7.84
CA ILE A 118 3.83 -19.43 -7.16
C ILE A 118 3.17 -20.63 -6.47
N LYS A 119 3.34 -21.81 -7.05
CA LYS A 119 2.77 -23.06 -6.51
C LYS A 119 3.65 -23.77 -5.49
N ASP A 120 4.96 -23.52 -5.54
CA ASP A 120 5.90 -24.06 -4.57
C ASP A 120 5.74 -23.34 -3.22
N PRO A 121 5.33 -24.05 -2.15
CA PRO A 121 5.15 -23.45 -0.83
C PRO A 121 6.44 -22.85 -0.25
N GLU A 122 7.60 -23.43 -0.53
CA GLU A 122 8.88 -22.94 0.01
C GLU A 122 9.25 -21.61 -0.64
N GLU A 123 9.11 -21.50 -1.97
CA GLU A 123 9.35 -20.25 -2.69
C GLU A 123 8.33 -19.18 -2.30
N LYS A 124 7.07 -19.57 -2.10
CA LYS A 124 6.01 -18.65 -1.62
C LYS A 124 6.35 -18.07 -0.25
N ASP A 125 6.74 -18.92 0.70
CA ASP A 125 7.17 -18.48 2.03
C ASP A 125 8.40 -17.56 1.95
N ARG A 126 9.37 -17.91 1.11
CA ARG A 126 10.55 -17.06 0.85
C ARG A 126 10.15 -15.68 0.36
N LEU A 127 9.21 -15.59 -0.58
CA LEU A 127 8.75 -14.31 -1.17
C LEU A 127 7.90 -13.48 -0.21
N PHE A 128 7.09 -14.10 0.65
CA PHE A 128 6.37 -13.35 1.70
C PHE A 128 7.30 -12.78 2.77
N HIS A 129 8.44 -13.43 3.03
CA HIS A 129 9.46 -12.94 3.94
C HIS A 129 10.59 -12.19 3.20
N ALA A 130 10.30 -11.53 2.08
CA ALA A 130 11.30 -10.92 1.21
C ALA A 130 12.20 -9.86 1.88
N ILE A 131 11.72 -9.22 2.95
CA ILE A 131 12.54 -8.30 3.77
C ILE A 131 13.78 -9.00 4.33
N ASP A 132 13.64 -10.27 4.73
CA ASP A 132 14.73 -11.06 5.31
C ASP A 132 15.45 -11.93 4.29
N THR A 133 14.74 -12.36 3.24
CA THR A 133 15.23 -13.36 2.28
C THR A 133 15.77 -12.76 0.97
N VAL A 134 15.42 -11.51 0.62
CA VAL A 134 15.83 -10.85 -0.63
C VAL A 134 16.66 -9.60 -0.33
N PRO A 135 18.00 -9.61 -0.54
CA PRO A 135 18.88 -8.50 -0.16
C PRO A 135 18.54 -7.14 -0.79
N ALA A 136 17.94 -7.13 -1.98
CA ALA A 136 17.50 -5.89 -2.62
C ALA A 136 16.28 -5.28 -1.93
N VAL A 137 15.33 -6.12 -1.48
CA VAL A 137 14.14 -5.69 -0.71
C VAL A 137 14.57 -5.24 0.68
N LYS A 138 15.43 -6.02 1.35
CA LYS A 138 16.00 -5.66 2.65
C LYS A 138 16.57 -4.25 2.69
N ARG A 139 17.47 -3.91 1.75
CA ARG A 139 18.10 -2.58 1.70
C ARG A 139 17.11 -1.44 1.48
N LYS A 140 16.00 -1.69 0.78
CA LYS A 140 14.93 -0.69 0.61
C LYS A 140 14.07 -0.57 1.87
N ALA A 141 13.78 -1.69 2.52
CA ALA A 141 13.05 -1.71 3.79
C ALA A 141 13.85 -1.01 4.91
N GLU A 142 15.17 -1.22 4.99
CA GLU A 142 16.05 -0.53 5.95
C GLU A 142 16.21 0.98 5.68
N TRP A 143 15.93 1.42 4.45
CA TRP A 143 15.99 2.84 4.09
C TRP A 143 14.70 3.57 4.46
N ALA A 144 13.56 2.88 4.38
CA ALA A 144 12.23 3.42 4.67
C ALA A 144 12.03 3.59 6.18
#